data_AF-A0A6C0GCC6-F1
#
_entry.id   AF-A0A6C0GCC6-F1
#
_cell.length_a   1.000
_cell.length_b   1.000
_cell.length_c   1.000
_cell.angle_alpha   90.00
_cell.angle_beta   90.00
_cell.angle_gamma   90.00
#
_symmetry.space_group_name_H-M   'P 1'
#
loop_
_entity.id
_entity.type
_entity.pdbx_description
1 polymer ?
#
loop_
_entity_poly.entity_id
_entity_poly.type
_entity_poly.pdbx_seq_one_letter_code
_entity_poly.pdbx_strand_id
1 'polypeptide(L)'
;MFAKLKFRNLLMYMANLRFTDPQVQSMNEQFRTALLDFASETPDNLASVDNIEIGKIRVNGRLESGLKIKGKKIMLSELMHSIEEMDLPEEIKAEYPKLTQEEWAAATRIMTLILSSLEDDFRKLTVKLILLFFLYFPK
;
A
#
# COMPACT_ATOMS: atom_id res chain seq x y z
N MET A 1 0.83 7.13 20.23
CA MET A 1 1.22 5.70 20.19
C MET A 1 0.08 4.79 19.72
N PHE A 2 -1.16 5.01 20.20
CA PHE A 2 -2.33 4.19 19.83
C PHE A 2 -2.77 4.27 18.36
N ALA A 3 -2.71 5.43 17.71
CA ALA A 3 -3.08 5.61 16.29
C ALA A 3 -2.19 4.79 15.32
N LYS A 4 -0.87 4.82 15.53
CA LYS A 4 0.12 4.02 14.77
C LYS A 4 -0.18 2.51 14.82
N LEU A 5 -0.62 2.02 15.97
CA LEU A 5 -0.93 0.61 16.17
C LEU A 5 -2.23 0.21 15.45
N LYS A 6 -3.24 1.10 15.43
CA LYS A 6 -4.51 0.88 14.72
C LYS A 6 -4.35 0.81 13.21
N PHE A 7 -3.60 1.76 12.62
CA PHE A 7 -3.35 1.75 11.17
C PHE A 7 -2.59 0.48 10.74
N ARG A 8 -1.52 0.11 11.47
CA ARG A 8 -0.79 -1.14 11.22
C ARG A 8 -1.67 -2.38 11.32
N ASN A 9 -2.54 -2.45 12.33
CA ASN A 9 -3.43 -3.60 12.52
C ASN A 9 -4.50 -3.68 11.43
N LEU A 10 -5.01 -2.53 10.96
CA LEU A 10 -5.96 -2.48 9.85
C LEU A 10 -5.30 -2.96 8.55
N LEU A 11 -4.07 -2.52 8.26
CA LEU A 11 -3.29 -3.00 7.11
C LEU A 11 -3.06 -4.52 7.15
N MET A 12 -2.79 -5.08 8.34
CA MET A 12 -2.64 -6.53 8.55
C MET A 12 -3.97 -7.29 8.45
N TYR A 13 -5.08 -6.67 8.82
CA TYR A 13 -6.43 -7.23 8.71
C TYR A 13 -6.92 -7.24 7.25
N MET A 14 -6.59 -6.19 6.48
CA MET A 14 -6.85 -6.09 5.05
C MET A 14 -6.21 -7.22 4.25
N ALA A 15 -4.98 -7.61 4.62
CA ALA A 15 -4.17 -8.58 3.87
C ALA A 15 -4.63 -10.04 3.99
N ASN A 16 -5.73 -10.35 4.71
CA ASN A 16 -6.13 -11.72 5.06
C ASN A 16 -7.62 -12.06 4.79
N LEU A 17 -8.37 -11.21 4.09
CA LEU A 17 -9.83 -11.39 4.00
C LEU A 17 -10.41 -11.15 2.59
N ARG A 18 -11.34 -12.03 2.23
CA ARG A 18 -12.26 -11.84 1.11
C ARG A 18 -13.44 -10.99 1.56
N PHE A 19 -13.46 -9.71 1.21
CA PHE A 19 -14.53 -8.80 1.65
C PHE A 19 -15.82 -8.93 0.83
N THR A 20 -16.98 -8.79 1.45
CA THR A 20 -18.25 -8.48 0.78
C THR A 20 -18.40 -6.97 0.61
N ASP A 21 -19.29 -6.49 -0.26
CA ASP A 21 -19.44 -5.03 -0.50
C ASP A 21 -19.76 -4.21 0.77
N PRO A 22 -20.62 -4.68 1.71
CA PRO A 22 -20.80 -3.99 2.99
C PRO A 22 -19.54 -3.94 3.88
N GLN A 23 -18.70 -4.99 3.82
CA GLN A 23 -17.43 -5.02 4.55
C GLN A 23 -16.44 -4.01 3.94
N VAL A 24 -16.41 -3.89 2.62
CA VAL A 24 -15.56 -2.91 1.92
C VAL A 24 -15.91 -1.47 2.33
N GLN A 25 -17.20 -1.13 2.44
CA GLN A 25 -17.61 0.22 2.89
C GLN A 25 -17.14 0.52 4.31
N SER A 26 -17.42 -0.38 5.27
CA SER A 26 -16.98 -0.20 6.66
C SER A 26 -15.45 -0.10 6.78
N MET A 27 -14.72 -0.84 5.96
CA MET A 27 -13.27 -0.77 5.94
C MET A 27 -12.74 0.53 5.35
N ASN A 28 -13.40 1.09 4.34
CA ASN A 28 -13.02 2.40 3.80
C ASN A 28 -13.15 3.50 4.86
N GLU A 29 -14.20 3.46 5.68
CA GLU A 29 -14.38 4.39 6.81
C GLU A 29 -13.29 4.18 7.89
N GLN A 30 -12.99 2.92 8.22
CA GLN A 30 -11.92 2.59 9.18
C GLN A 30 -10.55 3.00 8.66
N PHE A 31 -10.28 2.80 7.37
CA PHE A 31 -9.04 3.23 6.71
C PHE A 31 -8.90 4.74 6.77
N ARG A 32 -9.97 5.46 6.42
CA ARG A 32 -10.01 6.92 6.49
C ARG A 32 -9.69 7.41 7.89
N THR A 33 -10.39 6.89 8.88
CA THR A 33 -10.21 7.25 10.29
C THR A 33 -8.78 6.93 10.75
N ALA A 34 -8.28 5.72 10.47
CA ALA A 34 -6.96 5.31 10.90
C ALA A 34 -5.82 6.09 10.23
N LEU A 35 -5.97 6.46 8.95
CA LEU A 35 -5.00 7.26 8.22
C LEU A 35 -4.96 8.70 8.76
N LEU A 36 -6.12 9.30 9.01
CA LEU A 36 -6.21 10.66 9.56
C LEU A 36 -5.81 10.72 11.03
N ASP A 37 -6.05 9.66 11.82
CA ASP A 37 -5.53 9.52 13.19
C ASP A 37 -4.00 9.40 13.21
N PHE A 38 -3.43 8.75 12.18
CA PHE A 38 -1.98 8.56 12.04
C PHE A 38 -1.28 9.82 11.53
N ALA A 39 -1.87 10.44 10.52
CA ALA A 39 -1.44 11.71 9.96
C ALA A 39 -2.06 12.87 10.75
N SER A 40 -1.89 14.10 10.27
CA SER A 40 -2.71 15.23 10.75
C SER A 40 -3.85 15.45 9.77
N GLU A 41 -5.00 15.92 10.24
CA GLU A 41 -6.12 16.34 9.39
C GLU A 41 -5.80 17.66 8.68
N THR A 42 -4.94 17.60 7.67
CA THR A 42 -4.65 18.71 6.76
C THR A 42 -5.56 18.62 5.53
N PRO A 43 -5.82 19.75 4.84
CA PRO A 43 -6.56 19.72 3.57
C PRO A 43 -5.99 18.71 2.56
N ASP A 44 -4.67 18.59 2.48
CA ASP A 44 -4.00 17.67 1.56
C ASP A 44 -4.23 16.19 1.91
N ASN A 45 -4.21 15.86 3.20
CA ASN A 45 -4.47 14.48 3.66
C ASN A 45 -5.95 14.10 3.49
N LEU A 46 -6.87 15.05 3.73
CA LEU A 46 -8.29 14.87 3.46
C LEU A 46 -8.55 14.65 1.96
N ALA A 47 -7.95 15.46 1.10
CA ALA A 47 -8.06 15.29 -0.34
C ALA A 47 -7.48 13.94 -0.80
N SER A 48 -6.35 13.53 -0.21
CA SER A 48 -5.72 12.24 -0.54
C SER A 48 -6.61 11.06 -0.15
N VAL A 49 -7.14 11.04 1.07
CA VAL A 49 -7.95 9.91 1.56
C VAL A 49 -9.30 9.79 0.84
N ASP A 50 -9.83 10.90 0.32
CA ASP A 50 -11.08 10.88 -0.45
C ASP A 50 -10.90 10.31 -1.88
N ASN A 51 -9.66 10.25 -2.38
CA ASN A 51 -9.30 9.71 -3.70
C ASN A 51 -8.82 8.25 -3.68
N ILE A 52 -8.58 7.68 -2.50
CA ILE A 52 -8.13 6.30 -2.33
C ILE A 52 -9.24 5.46 -1.69
N GLU A 53 -9.41 4.23 -2.18
CA GLU A 53 -10.32 3.28 -1.56
C GLU A 53 -9.70 1.89 -1.43
N ILE A 54 -10.20 1.12 -0.47
CA ILE A 54 -10.09 -0.32 -0.46
C ILE A 54 -11.09 -0.86 -1.46
N GLY A 55 -10.62 -1.69 -2.38
CA GLY A 55 -11.51 -2.32 -3.34
C GLY A 55 -10.89 -3.52 -4.02
N LYS A 56 -11.59 -4.01 -5.04
CA LYS A 56 -11.17 -5.19 -5.81
C LYS A 56 -11.02 -4.85 -7.28
N ILE A 57 -9.98 -5.39 -7.90
CA ILE A 57 -9.82 -5.34 -9.36
C ILE A 57 -9.52 -6.75 -9.89
N ARG A 58 -9.81 -6.95 -11.18
CA ARG A 58 -9.48 -8.20 -11.85
C ARG A 58 -8.23 -8.00 -12.71
N VAL A 59 -7.12 -8.61 -12.30
CA VAL A 59 -5.83 -8.58 -12.99
C VAL A 59 -5.56 -9.98 -13.55
N ASN A 60 -5.33 -10.10 -14.87
CA ASN A 60 -5.02 -11.38 -15.50
C ASN A 60 -5.98 -12.53 -15.13
N GLY A 61 -7.28 -12.23 -15.04
CA GLY A 61 -8.33 -13.19 -14.68
C GLY A 61 -8.48 -13.47 -13.18
N ARG A 62 -7.63 -12.90 -12.33
CA ARG A 62 -7.65 -13.08 -10.87
C ARG A 62 -8.23 -11.86 -10.18
N LEU A 63 -9.02 -12.10 -9.14
CA LEU A 63 -9.57 -11.02 -8.32
C LEU A 63 -8.55 -10.71 -7.23
N GLU A 64 -8.02 -9.49 -7.26
CA GLU A 64 -7.09 -8.96 -6.27
C GLU A 64 -7.81 -7.87 -5.47
N SER A 65 -7.53 -7.79 -4.17
CA SER A 65 -8.08 -6.76 -3.28
C SER A 65 -6.96 -6.00 -2.60
N GLY A 66 -7.10 -4.68 -2.48
CA GLY A 66 -6.08 -3.80 -1.92
C GLY A 66 -6.47 -2.34 -2.01
N LEU A 67 -5.48 -1.46 -1.87
CA LEU A 67 -5.66 -0.01 -2.05
C LEU A 67 -5.60 0.35 -3.53
N LYS A 68 -6.57 1.14 -3.97
CA LYS A 68 -6.72 1.55 -5.37
C LYS A 68 -7.19 2.99 -5.48
N ILE A 69 -7.05 3.56 -6.68
CA ILE A 69 -7.67 4.85 -7.00
C ILE A 69 -9.19 4.68 -7.02
N LYS A 70 -9.88 5.52 -6.26
CA LYS A 70 -11.34 5.48 -6.12
C LYS A 70 -12.03 5.56 -7.47
N GLY A 71 -12.93 4.61 -7.73
CA GLY A 71 -13.69 4.54 -8.98
C GLY A 71 -12.90 4.13 -10.23
N LYS A 72 -11.58 3.87 -10.13
CA LYS A 72 -10.75 3.43 -11.27
C LYS A 72 -10.31 1.97 -11.10
N LYS A 73 -9.79 1.32 -12.14
CA LYS A 73 -9.21 -0.04 -12.04
C LYS A 73 -7.68 0.04 -11.97
N ILE A 74 -7.16 0.79 -11.00
CA ILE A 74 -5.72 1.06 -10.85
C ILE A 74 -5.36 0.80 -9.39
N MET A 75 -4.54 -0.24 -9.13
CA MET A 75 -4.00 -0.47 -7.78
C MET A 75 -2.88 0.54 -7.49
N LEU A 76 -2.71 0.88 -6.21
CA LEU A 76 -1.59 1.74 -5.82
C LEU A 76 -0.24 1.07 -6.00
N SER A 77 -0.14 -0.25 -5.84
CA SER A 77 1.13 -0.95 -6.08
C SER A 77 1.53 -0.94 -7.55
N GLU A 78 0.57 -1.04 -8.47
CA GLU A 78 0.78 -0.93 -9.92
C GLU A 78 1.27 0.47 -10.29
N LEU A 79 0.63 1.51 -9.74
CA LEU A 79 1.10 2.88 -9.93
C LEU A 79 2.53 3.07 -9.40
N MET A 80 2.83 2.52 -8.22
CA MET A 80 4.17 2.60 -7.63
C MET A 80 5.21 1.81 -8.43
N HIS A 81 4.83 0.67 -9.01
CA HIS A 81 5.68 -0.08 -9.93
C HIS A 81 6.04 0.75 -11.16
N SER A 82 5.10 1.52 -11.71
CA SER A 82 5.42 2.45 -12.80
C SER A 82 6.39 3.55 -12.37
N ILE A 83 6.29 4.05 -11.12
CA ILE A 83 7.19 5.07 -10.57
C ILE A 83 8.60 4.50 -10.32
N GLU A 84 8.69 3.26 -9.87
CA GLU A 84 9.95 2.52 -9.64
C GLU A 84 10.80 2.41 -10.91
N GLU A 85 10.17 2.28 -12.08
CA GLU A 85 10.84 2.22 -13.38
C GLU A 85 11.26 3.58 -13.93
N MET A 86 10.88 4.69 -13.27
CA MET A 86 11.23 6.04 -13.73
C MET A 86 12.62 6.45 -13.26
N ASP A 87 13.29 7.21 -14.13
CA ASP A 87 14.46 7.97 -13.73
C ASP A 87 14.11 8.96 -12.61
N LEU A 88 15.08 9.24 -11.73
CA LEU A 88 14.96 10.20 -10.66
C LEU A 88 14.53 11.56 -11.23
N PRO A 89 13.34 12.09 -10.86
CA PRO A 89 12.83 13.34 -11.44
C PRO A 89 13.69 14.56 -11.10
N GLU A 90 13.79 15.51 -12.02
CA GLU A 90 14.62 16.71 -11.85
C GLU A 90 14.19 17.57 -10.66
N GLU A 91 12.89 17.63 -10.36
CA GLU A 91 12.34 18.32 -9.20
C GLU A 91 12.85 17.68 -7.89
N ILE A 92 12.92 16.34 -7.84
CA ILE A 92 13.44 15.62 -6.68
C ILE A 92 14.96 15.77 -6.59
N LYS A 93 15.69 15.81 -7.73
CA LYS A 93 17.13 16.15 -7.73
C LYS A 93 17.39 17.54 -7.19
N ALA A 94 16.55 18.51 -7.54
CA ALA A 94 16.68 19.89 -7.06
C ALA A 94 16.47 19.98 -5.54
N GLU A 95 15.50 19.24 -5.00
CA GLU A 95 15.22 19.19 -3.56
C GLU A 95 16.25 18.35 -2.79
N TYR A 96 16.73 17.25 -3.38
CA TYR A 96 17.68 16.31 -2.79
C TYR A 96 18.92 16.08 -3.69
N PRO A 97 19.85 17.06 -3.80
CA PRO A 97 20.96 17.01 -4.78
C PRO A 97 21.96 15.86 -4.59
N LYS A 98 21.94 15.18 -3.44
CA LYS A 98 22.82 14.04 -3.13
C LYS A 98 22.15 12.69 -3.38
N LEU A 99 20.84 12.67 -3.67
CA LEU A 99 20.10 11.44 -3.92
C LEU A 99 20.54 10.86 -5.26
N THR A 100 20.96 9.61 -5.24
CA THR A 100 21.37 8.89 -6.46
C THR A 100 20.20 8.17 -7.11
N GLN A 101 20.37 7.79 -8.39
CA GLN A 101 19.40 6.96 -9.09
C GLN A 101 19.18 5.59 -8.40
N GLU A 102 20.23 5.01 -7.85
CA GLU A 102 20.16 3.72 -7.15
C GLU A 102 19.35 3.83 -5.85
N GLU A 103 19.55 4.89 -5.07
CA GLU A 103 18.78 5.14 -3.85
C GLU A 103 17.31 5.46 -4.16
N TRP A 104 17.04 6.21 -5.23
CA TRP A 104 15.68 6.46 -5.72
C TRP A 104 14.97 5.16 -6.09
N ALA A 105 15.60 4.33 -6.92
CA ALA A 105 15.07 3.03 -7.32
C ALA A 105 14.85 2.10 -6.11
N ALA A 106 15.76 2.11 -5.14
CA ALA A 106 15.60 1.34 -3.91
C ALA A 106 14.41 1.82 -3.07
N ALA A 107 14.24 3.15 -2.91
CA ALA A 107 13.16 3.73 -2.13
C ALA A 107 11.79 3.42 -2.75
N THR A 108 11.64 3.66 -4.06
CA THR A 108 10.40 3.36 -4.79
C THR A 108 10.11 1.87 -4.82
N ARG A 109 11.13 1.01 -4.98
CA ARG A 109 11.00 -0.45 -4.86
C ARG A 109 10.42 -0.89 -3.53
N ILE A 110 10.94 -0.37 -2.42
CA ILE A 110 10.46 -0.71 -1.09
C ILE A 110 9.00 -0.25 -0.92
N MET A 111 8.63 0.92 -1.44
CA MET A 111 7.24 1.38 -1.44
C MET A 111 6.32 0.48 -2.27
N THR A 112 6.75 0.03 -3.46
CA THR A 112 6.03 -0.97 -4.26
C THR A 112 5.80 -2.24 -3.45
N LEU A 113 6.84 -2.79 -2.82
CA LEU A 113 6.74 -4.01 -2.03
C LEU A 113 5.81 -3.87 -0.82
N ILE A 114 5.86 -2.73 -0.12
CA ILE A 114 4.94 -2.44 0.99
C ILE A 114 3.50 -2.42 0.48
N LEU A 115 3.20 -1.67 -0.58
CA LEU A 115 1.85 -1.59 -1.15
C LEU A 115 1.36 -2.93 -1.67
N SER A 116 2.20 -3.65 -2.42
CA SER A 116 1.91 -5.01 -2.88
C SER A 116 1.72 -5.99 -1.74
N SER A 117 2.30 -5.76 -0.56
CA SER A 117 2.09 -6.64 0.60
C SER A 117 0.70 -6.48 1.22
N LEU A 118 0.04 -5.34 0.98
CA LEU A 118 -1.33 -5.06 1.43
C LEU A 118 -2.37 -5.69 0.52
N GLU A 119 -1.96 -6.11 -0.67
CA GLU A 119 -2.83 -6.79 -1.62
C GLU A 119 -2.95 -8.27 -1.26
N ASP A 120 -4.18 -8.75 -1.27
CA ASP A 120 -4.46 -10.16 -1.13
C ASP A 120 -4.26 -10.85 -2.49
N ASP A 121 -3.13 -11.57 -2.62
CA ASP A 121 -2.85 -12.50 -3.70
C ASP A 121 -2.73 -13.91 -3.10
N PHE A 122 -3.53 -14.84 -3.62
CA PHE A 122 -3.55 -16.25 -3.24
C PHE A 122 -2.16 -16.93 -3.28
N ARG A 123 -1.18 -16.37 -4.00
CA ARG A 123 0.23 -16.85 -4.00
C ARG A 123 1.12 -16.26 -2.91
N LYS A 124 0.82 -15.09 -2.33
CA LYS A 124 1.72 -14.40 -1.39
C LYS A 124 1.70 -15.00 0.02
N LEU A 125 0.65 -15.73 0.41
CA LEU A 125 0.60 -16.46 1.68
C LEU A 125 1.73 -17.49 1.81
N THR A 126 2.07 -18.20 0.72
CA THR A 126 3.10 -19.23 0.73
C THR A 126 4.51 -18.63 0.86
N VAL A 127 4.78 -17.48 0.23
CA VAL A 127 6.09 -16.80 0.29
C VAL A 127 6.25 -15.99 1.59
N LYS A 128 5.19 -15.34 2.09
CA LYS A 128 5.21 -14.64 3.39
C LYS A 128 5.48 -15.60 4.55
N LEU A 129 4.91 -16.80 4.55
CA LEU A 129 5.19 -17.83 5.57
C LEU A 129 6.65 -18.31 5.51
N ILE A 130 7.22 -18.48 4.31
CA ILE A 130 8.62 -18.88 4.13
C ILE A 130 9.58 -17.78 4.61
N LEU A 131 9.35 -16.52 4.26
CA LEU A 131 10.19 -15.40 4.71
C LEU A 131 10.08 -15.14 6.21
N LEU A 132 8.88 -15.26 6.81
CA LEU A 132 8.69 -15.19 8.26
C LEU A 132 9.42 -16.34 8.98
N PHE A 133 9.42 -17.54 8.40
CA PHE A 133 10.14 -18.69 8.97
C PHE A 133 11.66 -18.45 9.00
N PHE A 134 12.25 -17.91 7.93
CA PHE A 134 13.69 -17.64 7.87
C PHE A 134 14.15 -16.43 8.71
N LEU A 135 13.30 -15.42 8.89
CA LEU A 135 13.64 -14.23 9.69
C LEU A 135 13.50 -14.45 11.20
N TYR A 136 12.61 -15.33 11.64
CA TYR A 136 12.30 -15.53 13.07
C TYR A 136 12.77 -16.89 13.62
N PHE A 137 13.19 -17.84 12.77
CA PHE A 137 13.81 -19.09 13.17
C PHE A 137 15.13 -19.33 12.40
N PRO A 138 16.17 -18.52 12.67
CA PRO A 138 17.51 -18.85 12.18
C PRO A 138 17.96 -20.17 12.82
N LYS A 139 18.63 -21.02 12.02
CA LYS A 139 19.32 -22.21 12.54
C LYS A 139 20.47 -21.84 13.47
#